data_AF-A0A2K8P498-F1
#
_entry.id   AF-A0A2K8P498-F1
#
_cell.length_a   1.000
_cell.length_b   1.000
_cell.length_c   1.000
_cell.angle_alpha   90.00
_cell.angle_beta   90.00
_cell.angle_gamma   90.00
#
_symmetry.space_group_name_H-M   'P 1'
#
loop_
_entity.id
_entity.type
_entity.pdbx_description
1 polymer ?
#
loop_
_entity_poly.entity_id
_entity_poly.type
_entity_poly.pdbx_seq_one_letter_code
_entity_poly.pdbx_strand_id
1 'polypeptide(L)'
;MKTIIKIKQNKFKNIFFWLVIMVILLILAFMFKMINQAINGTNEWKEIFESQVNLVNRTDHSWFANGKITSSFFTGPIGSKSFSEFNLLYSVNGGYIFLLPIFWDLLINWVLIVAIAFILCFIIYEFFKDNKILKIKSISNQQDEIKKSNNVNGKARKINSKKDSKISEVSATMFISKMEEKYEKELNEDQVEFKKDKKLSISERSKIDGSDKISEKRYELQKYSNKLRSVAIEKNLSKKLQEVNLRDLTKRELITYMKKVKNEIAN
;
A
#
# COMPACT_ATOMS: atom_id res chain seq x y z
N MET A 1 3.05 -2.58 -37.76
CA MET A 1 3.78 -3.47 -36.83
C MET A 1 3.09 -3.39 -35.48
N LYS A 2 2.39 -4.46 -35.06
CA LYS A 2 1.70 -4.51 -33.76
C LYS A 2 2.72 -4.74 -32.65
N THR A 3 3.00 -3.73 -31.85
CA THR A 3 3.74 -3.85 -30.59
C THR A 3 2.86 -4.63 -29.61
N ILE A 4 3.05 -5.95 -29.60
CA ILE A 4 2.49 -6.83 -28.57
C ILE A 4 3.12 -6.41 -27.25
N ILE A 5 2.34 -5.73 -26.42
CA ILE A 5 2.70 -5.41 -25.04
C ILE A 5 2.88 -6.77 -24.34
N LYS A 6 4.14 -7.20 -24.19
CA LYS A 6 4.52 -8.33 -23.32
C LYS A 6 4.26 -7.91 -21.88
N ILE A 7 2.98 -7.95 -21.47
CA ILE A 7 2.59 -7.85 -20.07
C ILE A 7 3.33 -8.98 -19.36
N LYS A 8 4.12 -8.62 -18.35
CA LYS A 8 4.88 -9.56 -17.52
C LYS A 8 3.87 -10.50 -16.83
N GLN A 9 3.61 -11.65 -17.45
CA GLN A 9 2.57 -12.62 -17.08
C GLN A 9 2.64 -13.08 -15.61
N ASN A 10 3.80 -12.98 -14.96
CA ASN A 10 3.96 -13.39 -13.56
C ASN A 10 3.41 -12.41 -12.51
N LYS A 11 3.08 -11.15 -12.85
CA LYS A 11 2.58 -10.18 -11.85
C LYS A 11 1.18 -10.53 -11.36
N PHE A 12 0.29 -10.90 -12.28
CA PHE A 12 -1.10 -11.21 -11.93
C PHE A 12 -1.29 -12.66 -11.47
N LYS A 13 -0.26 -13.50 -11.52
CA LYS A 13 -0.38 -14.92 -11.18
C LYS A 13 -0.80 -15.13 -9.72
N ASN A 14 -0.27 -14.35 -8.78
CA ASN A 14 -0.62 -14.44 -7.37
C ASN A 14 -2.06 -13.97 -7.11
N ILE A 15 -2.46 -12.83 -7.70
CA ILE A 15 -3.83 -12.31 -7.58
C ILE A 15 -4.83 -13.30 -8.18
N PHE A 16 -4.53 -13.82 -9.38
CA PHE A 16 -5.35 -14.83 -10.04
C PHE A 16 -5.46 -16.11 -9.21
N PHE A 17 -4.36 -16.57 -8.62
CA PHE A 17 -4.36 -17.72 -7.72
C PHE A 17 -5.29 -17.52 -6.51
N TRP A 18 -5.24 -16.35 -5.86
CA TRP A 18 -6.16 -16.02 -4.77
C TRP A 18 -7.62 -15.95 -5.20
N LEU A 19 -7.90 -15.45 -6.40
CA LEU A 19 -9.26 -15.47 -6.98
C LEU A 19 -9.76 -16.90 -7.23
N VAL A 20 -8.89 -17.79 -7.74
CA VAL A 20 -9.25 -19.20 -7.92
C VAL A 20 -9.56 -19.87 -6.57
N ILE A 21 -8.75 -19.62 -5.54
CA ILE A 21 -9.03 -20.11 -4.17
C ILE A 21 -10.39 -19.59 -3.67
N MET A 22 -10.69 -18.32 -3.89
CA MET A 22 -11.98 -17.73 -3.50
C MET A 22 -13.16 -18.46 -4.15
N VAL A 23 -13.07 -18.77 -5.45
CA VAL A 23 -14.11 -19.53 -6.17
C VAL A 23 -14.26 -20.94 -5.60
N ILE A 24 -13.14 -21.63 -5.31
CA ILE A 24 -13.16 -22.97 -4.70
C ILE A 24 -13.86 -22.93 -3.33
N LEU A 25 -13.56 -21.93 -2.50
CA LEU A 25 -14.20 -21.78 -1.19
C LEU A 25 -15.70 -21.53 -1.30
N LEU A 26 -16.14 -20.73 -2.27
CA LEU A 26 -17.56 -20.52 -2.54
C LEU A 26 -18.26 -21.82 -2.91
N ILE A 27 -17.67 -22.61 -3.82
CA ILE A 27 -18.20 -23.93 -4.21
C ILE A 27 -18.27 -24.84 -2.98
N LEU A 28 -17.23 -24.88 -2.16
CA LEU A 28 -17.19 -25.71 -0.96
C LEU A 28 -18.27 -25.31 0.06
N ALA A 29 -18.47 -24.01 0.28
CA ALA A 29 -19.53 -23.51 1.15
C ALA A 29 -20.92 -23.89 0.63
N PHE A 30 -21.15 -23.81 -0.69
CA PHE A 30 -22.40 -24.29 -1.30
C PHE A 30 -22.60 -25.79 -1.11
N MET A 31 -21.54 -26.60 -1.27
CA MET A 31 -21.62 -28.03 -1.00
C MET A 31 -22.02 -28.31 0.45
N PHE A 32 -21.42 -27.63 1.43
CA PHE A 32 -21.81 -27.79 2.83
C PHE A 32 -23.25 -27.34 3.10
N LYS A 33 -23.73 -26.27 2.46
CA LYS A 33 -25.15 -25.85 2.57
C LYS A 33 -26.10 -26.89 2.01
N MET A 34 -25.78 -27.47 0.85
CA MET A 34 -26.57 -28.55 0.27
C MET A 34 -26.59 -29.79 1.18
N ILE A 35 -25.44 -30.17 1.76
CA ILE A 35 -25.36 -31.28 2.73
C ILE A 35 -26.20 -30.97 3.98
N ASN A 36 -26.13 -29.74 4.49
CA ASN A 36 -26.94 -29.32 5.64
C ASN A 36 -28.43 -29.48 5.34
N GLN A 37 -28.90 -29.03 4.17
CA GLN A 37 -30.30 -29.21 3.77
C GLN A 37 -30.67 -30.68 3.53
N ALA A 38 -29.78 -31.46 2.90
CA ALA A 38 -30.04 -32.87 2.62
C ALA A 38 -30.20 -33.71 3.91
N ILE A 39 -29.42 -33.39 4.95
CA ILE A 39 -29.44 -34.13 6.22
C ILE A 39 -30.50 -33.57 7.18
N ASN A 40 -30.56 -32.24 7.32
CA ASN A 40 -31.37 -31.57 8.34
C ASN A 40 -32.66 -30.93 7.80
N GLY A 41 -32.88 -30.92 6.49
CA GLY A 41 -34.09 -30.41 5.84
C GLY A 41 -35.24 -31.43 5.85
N THR A 42 -35.45 -32.12 6.98
CA THR A 42 -36.52 -33.11 7.15
C THR A 42 -37.81 -32.47 7.68
N ASN A 43 -38.94 -33.16 7.52
CA ASN A 43 -40.22 -32.70 8.07
C ASN A 43 -40.21 -32.70 9.62
N GLU A 44 -39.44 -33.59 10.25
CA GLU A 44 -39.28 -33.61 11.72
C GLU A 44 -38.70 -32.28 12.23
N TRP A 45 -37.64 -31.77 11.58
CA TRP A 45 -37.08 -30.47 11.92
C TRP A 45 -38.06 -29.33 11.65
N LYS A 46 -38.88 -29.43 10.60
CA LYS A 46 -39.92 -28.45 10.30
C LYS A 46 -40.93 -28.34 11.45
N GLU A 47 -41.43 -29.47 11.95
CA GLU A 47 -42.38 -29.53 13.07
C GLU A 47 -41.77 -28.94 14.35
N ILE A 48 -40.48 -29.22 14.62
CA ILE A 48 -39.76 -28.63 15.75
C ILE A 48 -39.73 -27.10 15.63
N PHE A 49 -39.46 -26.56 14.44
CA PHE A 49 -39.41 -25.11 14.21
C PHE A 49 -40.81 -24.47 14.31
N GLU A 50 -41.83 -25.17 13.82
CA GLU A 50 -43.23 -24.71 13.89
C GLU A 50 -43.82 -24.81 15.31
N SER A 51 -43.25 -25.64 16.18
CA SER A 51 -43.62 -25.66 17.60
C SER A 51 -43.19 -24.41 18.38
N GLN A 52 -42.27 -23.61 17.82
CA GLN A 52 -41.68 -22.44 18.48
C GLN A 52 -42.26 -21.13 17.93
N VAL A 53 -43.04 -20.42 18.74
CA VAL A 53 -43.72 -19.16 18.36
C VAL A 53 -42.75 -18.14 17.73
N ASN A 54 -41.51 -18.06 18.22
CA ASN A 54 -40.51 -17.13 17.72
C ASN A 54 -39.93 -17.49 16.34
N LEU A 55 -40.01 -18.77 15.95
CA LEU A 55 -39.45 -19.31 14.71
C LEU A 55 -40.50 -19.49 13.62
N VAL A 56 -41.74 -19.81 13.95
CA VAL A 56 -42.85 -20.02 12.99
C VAL A 56 -42.90 -18.96 11.89
N ASN A 57 -42.85 -17.67 12.26
CA ASN A 57 -42.95 -16.56 11.30
C ASN A 57 -41.65 -16.26 10.54
N ARG A 58 -40.58 -17.02 10.80
CA ARG A 58 -39.23 -16.82 10.23
C ARG A 58 -38.78 -18.03 9.43
N THR A 59 -39.42 -19.18 9.60
CA THR A 59 -39.08 -20.44 8.95
C THR A 59 -39.31 -20.37 7.44
N ASP A 60 -38.31 -20.76 6.67
CA ASP A 60 -38.47 -20.99 5.23
C ASP A 60 -38.96 -22.42 5.00
N HIS A 61 -40.27 -22.59 4.82
CA HIS A 61 -40.86 -23.92 4.65
C HIS A 61 -40.32 -24.67 3.42
N SER A 62 -39.83 -23.96 2.41
CA SER A 62 -39.26 -24.59 1.22
C SER A 62 -37.89 -25.23 1.49
N TRP A 63 -37.25 -24.86 2.61
CA TRP A 63 -35.98 -25.43 3.05
C TRP A 63 -36.14 -26.86 3.55
N PHE A 64 -37.27 -27.16 4.19
CA PHE A 64 -37.61 -28.48 4.71
C PHE A 64 -38.31 -29.34 3.65
N ALA A 65 -37.53 -29.80 2.68
CA ALA A 65 -38.01 -30.55 1.52
C ALA A 65 -37.81 -32.07 1.66
N ASN A 66 -37.79 -32.58 2.89
CA ASN A 66 -37.56 -33.98 3.25
C ASN A 66 -36.29 -34.58 2.60
N GLY A 67 -35.16 -33.88 2.77
CA GLY A 67 -33.85 -34.27 2.24
C GLY A 67 -33.62 -33.97 0.75
N LYS A 68 -34.61 -33.41 0.04
CA LYS A 68 -34.40 -32.89 -1.32
C LYS A 68 -33.66 -31.54 -1.26
N ILE A 69 -32.69 -31.37 -2.14
CA ILE A 69 -31.97 -30.10 -2.29
C ILE A 69 -32.84 -29.15 -3.13
N THR A 70 -33.18 -28.00 -2.57
CA THR A 70 -34.00 -26.96 -3.22
C THR A 70 -33.27 -25.61 -3.19
N SER A 71 -33.69 -24.63 -4.00
CA SER A 71 -33.02 -23.32 -4.04
C SER A 71 -33.00 -22.56 -2.71
N SER A 72 -33.78 -22.95 -1.71
CA SER A 72 -33.71 -22.35 -0.38
C SER A 72 -32.48 -22.77 0.42
N PHE A 73 -31.65 -23.75 -0.01
CA PHE A 73 -30.37 -23.97 0.67
C PHE A 73 -29.51 -22.70 0.74
N PHE A 74 -29.66 -21.78 -0.23
CA PHE A 74 -28.96 -20.50 -0.24
C PHE A 74 -29.39 -19.60 0.92
N THR A 75 -30.70 -19.55 1.20
CA THR A 75 -31.32 -18.70 2.22
C THR A 75 -31.20 -19.32 3.61
N GLY A 76 -31.24 -20.65 3.74
CA GLY A 76 -31.17 -21.34 5.02
C GLY A 76 -32.55 -21.53 5.68
N PRO A 77 -32.62 -22.26 6.81
CA PRO A 77 -33.87 -22.71 7.43
C PRO A 77 -34.74 -21.55 7.98
N ILE A 78 -34.14 -20.42 8.32
CA ILE A 78 -34.85 -19.20 8.76
C ILE A 78 -34.53 -17.99 7.86
N GLY A 79 -34.17 -18.27 6.61
CA GLY A 79 -33.70 -17.27 5.66
C GLY A 79 -32.42 -16.56 6.11
N SER A 80 -32.23 -15.33 5.64
CA SER A 80 -31.03 -14.50 5.93
C SER A 80 -30.86 -14.16 7.42
N LYS A 81 -31.82 -14.48 8.28
CA LYS A 81 -31.68 -14.34 9.73
C LYS A 81 -30.76 -15.41 10.33
N SER A 82 -30.51 -16.50 9.61
CA SER A 82 -29.56 -17.56 10.01
C SER A 82 -28.14 -17.02 10.22
N PHE A 83 -27.82 -15.83 9.69
CA PHE A 83 -26.53 -15.16 9.89
C PHE A 83 -26.32 -14.58 11.30
N SER A 84 -27.40 -14.33 12.04
CA SER A 84 -27.35 -13.65 13.34
C SER A 84 -28.18 -14.33 14.44
N GLU A 85 -28.77 -15.49 14.17
CA GLU A 85 -29.53 -16.25 15.16
C GLU A 85 -28.57 -17.13 15.99
N PHE A 86 -28.09 -16.57 17.10
CA PHE A 86 -27.21 -17.27 18.05
C PHE A 86 -27.97 -18.02 19.14
N ASN A 87 -29.28 -17.79 19.27
CA ASN A 87 -30.12 -18.58 20.16
C ASN A 87 -30.41 -19.92 19.47
N LEU A 88 -29.67 -20.96 19.85
CA LEU A 88 -29.75 -22.29 19.22
C LEU A 88 -30.45 -23.32 20.11
N LEU A 89 -30.69 -23.01 21.38
CA LEU A 89 -31.32 -23.91 22.34
C LEU A 89 -32.76 -23.47 22.60
N TYR A 90 -33.72 -24.34 22.32
CA TYR A 90 -35.15 -24.06 22.50
C TYR A 90 -35.82 -25.14 23.35
N SER A 91 -36.83 -24.72 24.12
CA SER A 91 -37.64 -25.63 24.94
C SER A 91 -38.79 -26.19 24.11
N VAL A 92 -38.80 -27.50 23.90
CA VAL A 92 -39.85 -28.24 23.18
C VAL A 92 -40.38 -29.32 24.10
N ASN A 93 -41.69 -29.31 24.40
CA ASN A 93 -42.37 -30.31 25.23
C ASN A 93 -41.68 -30.62 26.58
N GLY A 94 -41.10 -29.60 27.23
CA GLY A 94 -40.43 -29.73 28.54
C GLY A 94 -38.98 -30.22 28.48
N GLY A 95 -38.44 -30.48 27.29
CA GLY A 95 -37.02 -30.76 27.05
C GLY A 95 -36.35 -29.64 26.25
N TYR A 96 -35.01 -29.63 26.21
CA TYR A 96 -34.24 -28.68 25.38
C TYR A 96 -33.74 -29.36 24.10
N ILE A 97 -33.97 -28.71 22.96
CA ILE A 97 -33.49 -29.15 21.65
C ILE A 97 -32.51 -28.11 21.11
N PHE A 98 -31.38 -28.58 20.59
CA PHE A 98 -30.40 -27.76 19.90
C PHE A 98 -30.69 -27.73 18.40
N LEU A 99 -30.89 -26.55 17.83
CA LEU A 99 -31.27 -26.35 16.43
C LEU A 99 -30.06 -26.50 15.50
N LEU A 100 -29.70 -27.76 15.24
CA LEU A 100 -28.64 -28.16 14.32
C LEU A 100 -28.73 -27.49 12.93
N PRO A 101 -29.92 -27.38 12.28
CA PRO A 101 -30.03 -26.76 10.96
C PRO A 101 -29.52 -25.32 10.92
N ILE A 102 -29.90 -24.51 11.92
CA ILE A 102 -29.49 -23.10 12.03
C ILE A 102 -28.02 -23.01 12.38
N PHE A 103 -27.54 -23.84 13.32
CA PHE A 103 -26.13 -23.84 13.73
C PHE A 103 -25.19 -24.08 12.54
N TRP A 104 -25.45 -25.09 11.73
CA TRP A 104 -24.63 -25.39 10.56
C TRP A 104 -24.68 -24.27 9.53
N ASP A 105 -25.85 -23.70 9.27
CA ASP A 105 -25.97 -22.59 8.32
C ASP A 105 -25.19 -21.35 8.82
N LEU A 106 -25.35 -20.99 10.10
CA LEU A 106 -24.59 -19.94 10.77
C LEU A 106 -23.08 -20.18 10.65
N LEU A 107 -22.61 -21.37 11.01
CA LEU A 107 -21.19 -21.72 10.99
C LEU A 107 -20.60 -21.61 9.57
N ILE A 108 -21.28 -22.19 8.57
CA ILE A 108 -20.82 -22.15 7.17
C ILE A 108 -20.75 -20.70 6.68
N ASN A 109 -21.78 -19.90 6.96
CA ASN A 109 -21.82 -18.49 6.57
C ASN A 109 -20.68 -17.69 7.21
N TRP A 110 -20.44 -17.85 8.53
CA TRP A 110 -19.37 -17.13 9.23
C TRP A 110 -17.97 -17.55 8.78
N VAL A 111 -17.72 -18.85 8.60
CA VAL A 111 -16.45 -19.35 8.06
C VAL A 111 -16.21 -18.77 6.66
N LEU A 112 -17.24 -18.73 5.81
CA LEU A 112 -17.13 -18.15 4.47
C LEU A 112 -16.81 -16.65 4.53
N ILE A 113 -17.49 -15.87 5.37
CA ILE A 113 -17.25 -14.43 5.53
C ILE A 113 -15.81 -14.16 5.97
N VAL A 114 -15.33 -14.87 7.00
CA VAL A 114 -13.96 -14.71 7.51
C VAL A 114 -12.93 -15.10 6.44
N ALA A 115 -13.15 -16.20 5.72
CA ALA A 115 -12.26 -16.65 4.66
C ALA A 115 -12.20 -15.66 3.49
N ILE A 116 -13.34 -15.12 3.05
CA ILE A 116 -13.40 -14.08 2.01
C ILE A 116 -12.68 -12.82 2.48
N ALA A 117 -12.94 -12.35 3.69
CA ALA A 117 -12.29 -11.16 4.24
C ALA A 117 -10.76 -11.32 4.29
N PHE A 118 -10.28 -12.50 4.70
CA PHE A 118 -8.86 -12.84 4.69
C PHE A 118 -8.28 -12.77 3.28
N ILE A 119 -8.91 -13.43 2.30
CA ILE A 119 -8.46 -13.43 0.90
C ILE A 119 -8.43 -12.01 0.33
N LEU A 120 -9.44 -11.19 0.60
CA LEU A 120 -9.47 -9.79 0.18
C LEU A 120 -8.29 -9.00 0.76
N CYS A 121 -7.95 -9.19 2.04
CA CYS A 121 -6.76 -8.59 2.64
C CYS A 121 -5.47 -9.01 1.91
N PHE A 122 -5.34 -10.28 1.52
CA PHE A 122 -4.19 -10.77 0.75
C PHE A 122 -4.12 -10.19 -0.65
N ILE A 123 -5.24 -10.08 -1.35
CA ILE A 123 -5.31 -9.45 -2.67
C ILE A 123 -4.88 -7.98 -2.57
N ILE A 124 -5.41 -7.25 -1.59
CA ILE A 124 -5.05 -5.85 -1.32
C ILE A 124 -3.55 -5.75 -1.00
N TYR A 125 -3.03 -6.62 -0.15
CA TYR A 125 -1.61 -6.66 0.20
C TYR A 125 -0.70 -6.89 -1.03
N GLU A 126 -1.02 -7.87 -1.87
CA GLU A 126 -0.25 -8.15 -3.10
C GLU A 126 -0.31 -6.95 -4.06
N PHE A 127 -1.46 -6.27 -4.17
CA PHE A 127 -1.60 -5.06 -4.97
C PHE A 127 -0.68 -3.92 -4.49
N PHE A 128 -0.61 -3.68 -3.18
CA PHE A 128 0.28 -2.65 -2.61
C PHE A 128 1.76 -3.02 -2.71
N LYS A 129 2.11 -4.28 -2.50
CA LYS A 129 3.47 -4.80 -2.66
C LYS A 129 3.98 -4.57 -4.08
N ASP A 130 3.16 -4.86 -5.08
CA ASP A 130 3.52 -4.67 -6.49
C ASP A 130 3.69 -3.19 -6.86
N ASN A 131 2.85 -2.29 -6.34
CA ASN A 131 3.00 -0.85 -6.54
C ASN A 131 4.32 -0.31 -5.95
N LYS A 132 4.72 -0.79 -4.76
CA LYS A 132 6.00 -0.41 -4.14
C LYS A 132 7.20 -0.90 -4.97
N ILE A 133 7.13 -2.12 -5.52
CA ILE A 133 8.18 -2.69 -6.38
C ILE A 133 8.26 -1.98 -7.73
N LEU A 134 7.13 -1.55 -8.30
CA LEU A 134 7.09 -0.79 -9.56
C LEU A 134 7.78 0.57 -9.41
N LYS A 135 7.54 1.27 -8.29
CA LYS A 135 8.22 2.54 -7.97
C LYS A 135 9.74 2.35 -7.83
N ILE A 136 10.20 1.22 -7.28
CA ILE A 136 11.63 0.93 -7.14
C ILE A 136 12.26 0.53 -8.50
N LYS A 137 11.55 -0.25 -9.34
CA LYS A 137 12.05 -0.68 -10.65
C LYS A 137 12.06 0.43 -11.71
N SER A 138 11.11 1.39 -11.66
CA SER A 138 11.18 2.55 -12.56
C SER A 138 12.41 3.40 -12.25
N ILE A 139 12.72 3.59 -10.96
CA ILE A 139 13.91 4.30 -10.50
C ILE A 139 15.20 3.56 -10.93
N SER A 140 15.24 2.21 -10.84
CA SER A 140 16.41 1.44 -11.27
C SER A 140 16.58 1.38 -12.80
N ASN A 141 15.48 1.22 -13.55
CA ASN A 141 15.54 1.16 -15.01
C ASN A 141 15.93 2.50 -15.63
N GLN A 142 15.46 3.63 -15.07
CA GLN A 142 15.98 4.95 -15.44
C GLN A 142 17.48 5.06 -15.16
N GLN A 143 17.99 4.51 -14.05
CA GLN A 143 19.43 4.50 -13.78
C GLN A 143 20.23 3.65 -14.78
N ASP A 144 19.68 2.54 -15.29
CA ASP A 144 20.38 1.65 -16.22
C ASP A 144 20.31 2.13 -17.68
N GLU A 145 19.21 2.76 -18.11
CA GLU A 145 19.14 3.46 -19.41
C GLU A 145 20.09 4.66 -19.46
N ILE A 146 20.20 5.42 -18.35
CA ILE A 146 21.17 6.52 -18.23
C ILE A 146 22.61 5.99 -18.24
N LYS A 147 22.89 4.81 -17.66
CA LYS A 147 24.23 4.18 -17.76
C LYS A 147 24.57 3.73 -19.19
N LYS A 148 23.60 3.23 -19.96
CA LYS A 148 23.81 2.82 -21.36
C LYS A 148 24.01 4.01 -22.30
N SER A 149 23.23 5.08 -22.14
CA SER A 149 23.38 6.33 -22.91
C SER A 149 24.74 7.00 -22.66
N ASN A 150 25.21 7.01 -21.40
CA ASN A 150 26.50 7.61 -21.03
C ASN A 150 27.73 6.80 -21.49
N ASN A 151 27.57 5.54 -21.89
CA ASN A 151 28.69 4.70 -22.36
C ASN A 151 28.99 4.88 -23.86
N VAL A 152 28.13 5.57 -24.60
CA VAL A 152 28.31 5.81 -26.05
C VAL A 152 29.09 7.12 -26.32
N ASN A 153 29.08 8.09 -25.39
CA ASN A 153 29.74 9.40 -25.56
C ASN A 153 31.02 9.61 -24.74
N GLY A 154 31.61 8.55 -24.18
CA GLY A 154 32.71 8.65 -23.22
C GLY A 154 34.10 8.30 -23.75
N LYS A 155 34.51 8.77 -24.93
CA LYS A 155 35.89 8.64 -25.41
C LYS A 155 36.57 10.00 -25.63
N ALA A 156 36.69 10.80 -24.56
CA ALA A 156 37.70 11.85 -24.48
C ALA A 156 37.91 12.35 -23.03
N ARG A 157 39.19 12.53 -22.68
CA ARG A 157 39.76 13.26 -21.54
C ARG A 157 39.66 12.68 -20.12
N LYS A 158 40.73 11.96 -19.77
CA LYS A 158 41.36 11.94 -18.43
C LYS A 158 41.71 13.37 -18.00
N ILE A 159 41.23 13.82 -16.83
CA ILE A 159 42.01 14.60 -15.84
C ILE A 159 41.52 14.21 -14.43
N ASN A 160 42.48 14.00 -13.52
CA ASN A 160 42.33 13.51 -12.16
C ASN A 160 41.30 14.27 -11.29
N SER A 161 40.31 13.55 -10.74
CA SER A 161 39.72 13.89 -9.45
C SER A 161 39.32 12.62 -8.69
N LYS A 162 39.74 12.56 -7.43
CA LYS A 162 39.60 11.43 -6.51
C LYS A 162 38.13 11.14 -6.21
N LYS A 163 37.74 9.88 -6.44
CA LYS A 163 36.85 9.04 -5.62
C LYS A 163 35.83 9.79 -4.74
N ASP A 164 34.84 10.43 -5.36
CA ASP A 164 33.59 10.78 -4.71
C ASP A 164 32.43 10.04 -5.37
N SER A 165 31.55 9.53 -4.51
CA SER A 165 30.44 8.63 -4.86
C SER A 165 29.69 9.10 -6.11
N LYS A 166 29.45 8.17 -7.03
CA LYS A 166 28.80 8.33 -8.34
C LYS A 166 27.32 8.74 -8.22
N ILE A 167 27.02 9.86 -7.55
CA ILE A 167 25.71 10.50 -7.55
C ILE A 167 25.60 11.27 -8.85
N SER A 168 24.60 10.94 -9.67
CA SER A 168 24.30 11.67 -10.89
C SER A 168 23.63 13.01 -10.58
N GLU A 169 23.76 13.99 -11.49
CA GLU A 169 22.99 15.25 -11.43
C GLU A 169 21.50 14.97 -11.22
N VAL A 170 20.94 14.03 -11.98
CA VAL A 170 19.53 13.61 -11.89
C VAL A 170 19.18 13.07 -10.50
N SER A 171 20.07 12.31 -9.86
CA SER A 171 19.82 11.83 -8.49
C SER A 171 19.81 12.98 -7.48
N ALA A 172 20.62 14.02 -7.72
CA ALA A 172 20.66 15.18 -6.84
C ALA A 172 19.42 16.08 -7.04
N THR A 173 18.96 16.26 -8.28
CA THR A 173 17.73 17.01 -8.59
C THR A 173 16.46 16.29 -8.10
N MET A 174 16.40 14.96 -8.17
CA MET A 174 15.30 14.20 -7.55
C MET A 174 15.31 14.31 -6.02
N PHE A 175 16.50 14.25 -5.41
CA PHE A 175 16.63 14.36 -3.95
C PHE A 175 16.09 15.70 -3.46
N ILE A 176 16.44 16.81 -4.11
CA ILE A 176 15.90 18.13 -3.74
C ILE A 176 14.38 18.21 -3.95
N SER A 177 13.81 17.69 -5.04
CA SER A 177 12.34 17.68 -5.22
C SER A 177 11.62 16.97 -4.06
N LYS A 178 12.21 15.86 -3.57
CA LYS A 178 11.67 15.14 -2.40
C LYS A 178 11.80 15.97 -1.10
N MET A 179 12.90 16.71 -0.92
CA MET A 179 13.10 17.56 0.25
C MET A 179 12.16 18.77 0.23
N GLU A 180 11.91 19.35 -0.94
CA GLU A 180 10.95 20.46 -1.13
C GLU A 180 9.53 20.04 -0.77
N GLU A 181 9.08 18.86 -1.24
CA GLU A 181 7.76 18.31 -0.90
C GLU A 181 7.65 17.98 0.59
N LYS A 182 8.70 17.41 1.18
CA LYS A 182 8.70 16.99 2.59
C LYS A 182 8.69 18.17 3.57
N TYR A 183 9.37 19.27 3.23
CA TYR A 183 9.59 20.42 4.12
C TYR A 183 8.96 21.71 3.58
N GLU A 184 7.89 21.59 2.80
CA GLU A 184 7.25 22.75 2.18
C GLU A 184 6.86 23.82 3.22
N LYS A 185 6.33 23.39 4.38
CA LYS A 185 5.92 24.28 5.47
C LYS A 185 7.11 24.98 6.13
N GLU A 186 8.15 24.23 6.46
CA GLU A 186 9.36 24.72 7.12
C GLU A 186 10.23 25.58 6.20
N LEU A 187 10.12 25.40 4.88
CA LEU A 187 10.79 26.22 3.90
C LEU A 187 10.03 27.52 3.61
N ASN A 188 8.70 27.52 3.75
CA ASN A 188 7.82 28.67 3.52
C ASN A 188 7.58 29.55 4.76
N GLU A 189 7.76 29.02 5.98
CA GLU A 189 7.75 29.79 7.23
C GLU A 189 8.93 30.78 7.25
N ASP A 190 8.58 32.05 7.03
CA ASP A 190 9.39 33.26 7.09
C ASP A 190 10.61 33.34 6.16
N GLN A 191 10.52 34.35 5.29
CA GLN A 191 11.66 34.98 4.63
C GLN A 191 12.59 35.58 5.68
N VAL A 192 13.39 34.75 6.35
CA VAL A 192 14.58 35.26 7.03
C VAL A 192 15.55 35.62 5.91
N GLU A 193 15.44 36.87 5.45
CA GLU A 193 16.49 37.53 4.69
C GLU A 193 17.84 37.18 5.33
N PHE A 194 18.79 36.79 4.50
CA PHE A 194 20.14 36.36 4.84
C PHE A 194 20.93 37.43 5.63
N LYS A 195 20.53 37.77 6.85
CA LYS A 195 21.42 38.42 7.81
C LYS A 195 22.29 37.32 8.37
N LYS A 196 23.37 37.07 7.63
CA LYS A 196 24.54 36.33 8.08
C LYS A 196 25.12 37.03 9.31
N ASP A 197 24.54 36.81 10.47
CA ASP A 197 25.29 36.99 11.70
C ASP A 197 26.30 35.86 11.79
N LYS A 198 27.42 36.02 11.06
CA LYS A 198 28.57 35.11 11.03
C LYS A 198 29.18 34.87 12.43
N LYS A 199 28.70 35.57 13.46
CA LYS A 199 29.13 35.43 14.84
C LYS A 199 28.51 34.20 15.55
N LEU A 200 27.38 33.68 15.07
CA LEU A 200 26.69 32.55 15.69
C LEU A 200 27.16 31.20 15.11
N SER A 201 27.29 30.21 15.97
CA SER A 201 27.61 28.84 15.58
C SER A 201 26.51 28.24 14.71
N ILE A 202 26.83 27.19 13.93
CA ILE A 202 25.83 26.48 13.10
C ILE A 202 24.70 25.94 13.99
N SER A 203 25.00 25.46 15.19
CA SER A 203 23.99 24.90 16.10
C SER A 203 23.03 25.96 16.61
N GLU A 204 23.50 27.17 16.90
CA GLU A 204 22.63 28.27 17.34
C GLU A 204 21.77 28.78 16.20
N ARG A 205 22.36 28.93 15.00
CA ARG A 205 21.62 29.28 13.78
C ARG A 205 20.55 28.25 13.45
N SER A 206 20.82 26.96 13.69
CA SER A 206 19.88 25.88 13.42
C SER A 206 18.61 25.90 14.28
N LYS A 207 18.70 26.46 15.49
CA LYS A 207 17.54 26.69 16.36
C LYS A 207 16.70 27.87 15.90
N ILE A 208 17.36 28.93 15.44
CA ILE A 208 16.71 30.17 15.01
C ILE A 208 16.00 29.99 13.66
N ASP A 209 16.66 29.34 12.69
CA ASP A 209 16.11 29.15 11.34
C ASP A 209 15.16 27.95 11.20
N GLY A 210 14.93 27.22 12.29
CA GLY A 210 14.07 26.03 12.34
C GLY A 210 14.68 24.78 11.69
N SER A 211 15.95 24.81 11.26
CA SER A 211 16.58 23.68 10.58
C SER A 211 16.83 22.46 11.48
N ASP A 212 16.70 22.60 12.79
CA ASP A 212 16.65 21.48 13.74
C ASP A 212 15.44 20.57 13.53
N LYS A 213 14.33 21.09 12.96
CA LYS A 213 13.14 20.29 12.60
C LYS A 213 13.39 19.32 11.42
N ILE A 214 14.47 19.54 10.66
CA ILE A 214 14.82 18.70 9.51
C ILE A 214 15.44 17.38 9.99
N SER A 215 14.73 16.28 9.76
CA SER A 215 15.11 14.93 10.20
C SER A 215 16.32 14.35 9.45
N GLU A 216 16.60 14.78 8.21
CA GLU A 216 17.71 14.26 7.42
C GLU A 216 19.05 14.57 8.09
N LYS A 217 19.97 13.61 7.96
CA LYS A 217 21.31 13.76 8.48
C LYS A 217 22.04 14.81 7.65
N ARG A 218 22.76 15.71 8.32
CA ARG A 218 23.51 16.81 7.69
C ARG A 218 24.45 16.33 6.58
N TYR A 219 25.13 15.19 6.80
CA TYR A 219 26.05 14.65 5.80
C TYR A 219 25.33 14.27 4.49
N GLU A 220 24.07 13.84 4.53
CA GLU A 220 23.31 13.49 3.33
C GLU A 220 22.99 14.73 2.52
N LEU A 221 22.48 15.77 3.16
CA LEU A 221 22.21 17.07 2.53
C LEU A 221 23.48 17.65 1.91
N GLN A 222 24.59 17.59 2.62
CA GLN A 222 25.88 18.10 2.15
C GLN A 222 26.41 17.30 0.95
N LYS A 223 26.22 15.97 0.95
CA LYS A 223 26.62 15.08 -0.16
C LYS A 223 25.93 15.49 -1.48
N TYR A 224 24.62 15.69 -1.45
CA TYR A 224 23.86 16.13 -2.62
C TYR A 224 24.15 17.58 -3.00
N SER A 225 24.34 18.46 -2.01
CA SER A 225 24.72 19.86 -2.23
C SER A 225 26.07 19.99 -2.93
N ASN A 226 27.08 19.21 -2.51
CA ASN A 226 28.39 19.17 -3.17
C ASN A 226 28.26 18.73 -4.64
N LYS A 227 27.41 17.73 -4.93
CA LYS A 227 27.19 17.31 -6.31
C LYS A 227 26.53 18.41 -7.15
N LEU A 228 25.53 19.10 -6.62
CA LEU A 228 24.90 20.25 -7.30
C LEU A 228 25.88 21.40 -7.49
N ARG A 229 26.80 21.64 -6.56
CA ARG A 229 27.89 22.60 -6.74
C ARG A 229 28.82 22.22 -7.90
N SER A 230 29.19 20.95 -8.02
CA SER A 230 29.96 20.47 -9.17
C SER A 230 29.22 20.71 -10.48
N VAL A 231 27.92 20.45 -10.52
CA VAL A 231 27.09 20.73 -11.70
C VAL A 231 27.04 22.24 -12.00
N ALA A 232 26.94 23.09 -10.97
CA ALA A 232 26.97 24.54 -11.15
C ALA A 232 28.28 25.04 -11.76
N ILE A 233 29.42 24.42 -11.39
CA ILE A 233 30.73 24.69 -12.00
C ILE A 233 30.77 24.17 -13.43
N GLU A 234 30.33 22.93 -13.68
CA GLU A 234 30.29 22.30 -15.01
C GLU A 234 29.43 23.11 -16.00
N LYS A 235 28.30 23.66 -15.55
CA LYS A 235 27.37 24.47 -16.36
C LYS A 235 27.68 25.97 -16.35
N ASN A 236 28.76 26.39 -15.68
CA ASN A 236 29.18 27.78 -15.55
C ASN A 236 28.04 28.71 -15.07
N LEU A 237 27.29 28.26 -14.06
CA LEU A 237 26.21 29.03 -13.42
C LEU A 237 26.76 30.24 -12.64
N SER A 238 25.92 31.00 -11.94
CA SER A 238 26.39 32.19 -11.23
C SER A 238 27.55 31.89 -10.26
N LYS A 239 28.60 32.74 -10.25
CA LYS A 239 29.77 32.56 -9.34
C LYS A 239 29.36 32.39 -7.88
N LYS A 240 28.27 33.07 -7.49
CA LYS A 240 27.68 32.96 -6.15
C LYS A 240 27.25 31.54 -5.80
N LEU A 241 26.88 30.69 -6.75
CA LEU A 241 26.53 29.28 -6.50
C LEU A 241 27.73 28.34 -6.56
N GLN A 242 28.74 28.69 -7.35
CA GLN A 242 29.97 27.90 -7.49
C GLN A 242 30.85 27.97 -6.23
N GLU A 243 30.97 29.16 -5.63
CA GLU A 243 31.93 29.44 -4.56
C GLU A 243 31.33 29.33 -3.15
N VAL A 244 30.12 28.78 -2.99
CA VAL A 244 29.48 28.65 -1.68
C VAL A 244 30.25 27.67 -0.79
N ASN A 245 30.57 28.11 0.44
CA ASN A 245 31.06 27.22 1.48
C ASN A 245 29.90 26.43 2.12
N LEU A 246 29.65 25.24 1.57
CA LEU A 246 28.57 24.34 2.02
C LEU A 246 28.78 23.81 3.45
N ARG A 247 29.99 23.90 4.01
CA ARG A 247 30.28 23.44 5.38
C ARG A 247 29.65 24.34 6.43
N ASP A 248 29.49 25.62 6.11
CA ASP A 248 29.03 26.65 7.04
C ASP A 248 27.52 26.86 6.98
N LEU A 249 26.81 26.11 6.13
CA LEU A 249 25.37 26.23 5.93
C LEU A 249 24.58 25.37 6.91
N THR A 250 23.45 25.83 7.44
CA THR A 250 22.50 25.00 8.18
C THR A 250 21.80 23.98 7.26
N LYS A 251 21.01 23.05 7.82
CA LYS A 251 20.29 22.06 6.99
C LYS A 251 19.28 22.74 6.06
N ARG A 252 18.60 23.78 6.54
CA ARG A 252 17.65 24.57 5.75
C ARG A 252 18.37 25.33 4.65
N GLU A 253 19.48 25.99 4.98
CA GLU A 253 20.31 26.70 3.98
C GLU A 253 20.86 25.77 2.90
N LEU A 254 21.24 24.53 3.23
CA LEU A 254 21.64 23.52 2.25
C LEU A 254 20.49 23.19 1.28
N ILE A 255 19.28 22.96 1.80
CA ILE A 255 18.10 22.69 0.96
C ILE A 255 17.78 23.89 0.07
N THR A 256 17.81 25.11 0.61
CA THR A 256 17.60 26.33 -0.16
C THR A 256 18.66 26.53 -1.24
N TYR A 257 19.93 26.24 -0.95
CA TYR A 257 20.99 26.25 -1.95
C TYR A 257 20.71 25.26 -3.08
N MET A 258 20.38 24.02 -2.75
CA MET A 258 20.05 22.98 -3.74
C MET A 258 18.85 23.39 -4.62
N LYS A 259 17.82 24.01 -4.04
CA LYS A 259 16.67 24.57 -4.76
C LYS A 259 17.09 25.66 -5.75
N LYS A 260 17.95 26.60 -5.34
CA LYS A 260 18.47 27.65 -6.22
C LYS A 260 19.24 27.08 -7.40
N VAL A 261 20.14 26.12 -7.16
CA VAL A 261 20.90 25.46 -8.22
C VAL A 261 19.97 24.69 -9.16
N LYS A 262 18.99 23.95 -8.65
CA LYS A 262 17.97 23.25 -9.47
C LYS A 262 17.23 24.22 -10.39
N ASN A 263 16.81 25.37 -9.87
CA ASN A 263 16.09 26.37 -10.65
C ASN A 263 16.99 27.02 -11.72
N GLU A 264 18.25 27.33 -11.41
CA GLU A 264 19.22 27.82 -12.41
C GLU A 264 19.60 26.78 -13.46
N ILE A 265 19.49 25.47 -13.15
CA ILE A 265 19.69 24.40 -14.13
C ILE A 265 18.49 24.28 -15.10
N ALA A 266 17.29 24.60 -14.62
CA ALA A 266 16.04 24.46 -15.37
C ALA A 266 15.74 25.65 -16.30
N ASN A 267 16.33 26.82 -16.01
CA ASN A 267 16.30 28.03 -16.84
C ASN A 267 17.45 28.03 -17.85
#